data_AF-A0A1G7D3P3-F1
#
_entry.id   AF-A0A1G7D3P3-F1
#
_cell.length_a   1.000
_cell.length_b   1.000
_cell.length_c   1.000
_cell.angle_alpha   90.00
_cell.angle_beta   90.00
_cell.angle_gamma   90.00
#
_symmetry.space_group_name_H-M   'P 1'
#
loop_
_entity.id
_entity.type
_entity.pdbx_description
1 polymer ?
#
loop_
_entity_poly.entity_id
_entity_poly.type
_entity_poly.pdbx_seq_one_letter_code
_entity_poly.pdbx_strand_id
1 'polypeptide(L)'
;MFLRGFFFGYFVLQNWIFRFADYTYDDVERINKWIFSEILDDENRIGHLSSRGSNDFQGQSSVNINRYIVKLSDRSNRRYRSTLNIDKQNLIKVIIYFSARHCIAADWLNDRDQFLYPNDGWKTDKEFQSDCLAFTIFHSQNRISSQEGINHWIPFTEQEVDAKERFESHFMTDFLKGKLGNKKEENQLFTSSSDEQPTCLIPEAPISFSAEAQAVFDAGKELWKYYHTQTDANPNASLYDIRAHFQGRNDKGKMNAKSDDAAYTGLMNNLKENLKNLAEKITPKVYAYGFLRE
;
A
#
# COMPACT_ATOMS: atom_id res chain seq x y z
N MET A 1 -1.69 1.52 -72.57
CA MET A 1 -0.36 0.96 -72.27
C MET A 1 0.22 1.75 -71.11
N PHE A 2 0.09 1.19 -69.90
CA PHE A 2 0.97 1.30 -68.72
C PHE A 2 1.75 2.60 -68.42
N LEU A 3 1.40 3.27 -67.31
CA LEU A 3 2.16 3.38 -66.04
C LEU A 3 2.13 4.77 -65.38
N ARG A 4 1.65 4.75 -64.12
CA ARG A 4 2.16 5.44 -62.91
C ARG A 4 2.01 6.97 -62.86
N GLY A 5 1.60 7.57 -61.75
CA GLY A 5 1.39 7.04 -60.40
C GLY A 5 1.50 8.20 -59.41
N PHE A 6 0.44 8.36 -58.63
CA PHE A 6 0.37 8.99 -57.30
C PHE A 6 1.65 9.67 -56.77
N PHE A 7 1.66 11.00 -56.78
CA PHE A 7 2.51 11.82 -55.92
C PHE A 7 1.70 13.05 -55.48
N PHE A 8 0.85 12.90 -54.47
CA PHE A 8 0.47 14.02 -53.59
C PHE A 8 -0.18 13.46 -52.31
N GLY A 9 0.61 12.71 -51.55
CA GLY A 9 0.23 12.14 -50.26
C GLY A 9 1.43 12.01 -49.32
N TYR A 10 2.46 12.85 -49.51
CA TYR A 10 3.76 12.71 -48.83
C TYR A 10 4.09 13.89 -47.91
N PHE A 11 3.08 14.50 -47.28
CA PHE A 11 3.32 15.56 -46.29
C PHE A 11 2.51 15.46 -44.99
N VAL A 12 1.78 14.35 -44.76
CA VAL A 12 1.04 14.12 -43.51
C VAL A 12 1.42 12.80 -42.81
N LEU A 13 2.37 12.03 -43.37
CA LEU A 13 2.79 10.72 -42.85
C LEU A 13 4.21 10.69 -42.26
N GLN A 14 4.78 11.84 -41.91
CA GLN A 14 6.12 11.92 -41.27
C GLN A 14 6.07 12.29 -39.77
N ASN A 15 4.88 12.49 -39.18
CA ASN A 15 4.73 12.72 -37.74
C ASN A 15 4.08 11.56 -36.96
N TRP A 16 3.92 10.38 -37.58
CA TRP A 16 3.30 9.20 -36.97
C TRP A 16 4.19 7.96 -36.92
N ILE A 17 5.47 8.09 -37.27
CA ILE A 17 6.45 6.98 -37.23
C ILE A 17 7.69 7.43 -36.44
N PHE A 18 7.51 7.85 -35.19
CA PHE A 18 8.58 7.96 -34.18
C PHE A 18 7.99 7.94 -32.76
N ARG A 19 7.29 6.85 -32.38
CA ARG A 19 7.05 6.46 -30.97
C ARG A 19 6.91 4.93 -30.83
N PHE A 20 7.86 4.20 -31.42
CA PHE A 20 8.17 2.84 -30.98
C PHE A 20 9.68 2.75 -30.83
N ALA A 21 10.22 3.55 -29.89
CA ALA A 21 11.40 3.09 -29.20
C ALA A 21 10.87 2.01 -28.25
N ASP A 22 11.08 0.75 -28.61
CA ASP A 22 11.10 -0.33 -27.64
C ASP A 22 12.15 0.06 -26.59
N TYR A 23 11.71 0.69 -25.50
CA TYR A 23 12.50 0.76 -24.28
C TYR A 23 12.61 -0.67 -23.77
N THR A 24 13.56 -1.43 -24.30
CA THR A 24 13.97 -2.65 -23.62
C THR A 24 14.59 -2.20 -22.32
N TYR A 25 13.87 -2.42 -21.23
CA TYR A 25 14.28 -2.08 -19.87
C TYR A 25 15.40 -3.02 -19.36
N ASP A 26 16.27 -3.48 -20.25
CA ASP A 26 17.16 -4.61 -19.98
C ASP A 26 18.21 -4.26 -18.90
N ASP A 27 18.47 -2.96 -18.69
CA ASP A 27 19.43 -2.46 -17.69
C ASP A 27 18.79 -1.79 -16.45
N VAL A 28 17.45 -1.77 -16.33
CA VAL A 28 16.78 -1.06 -15.23
C VAL A 28 16.15 -2.03 -14.25
N GLU A 29 16.59 -1.97 -12.99
CA GLU A 29 16.03 -2.79 -11.94
C GLU A 29 14.54 -2.52 -11.71
N ARG A 30 13.78 -3.58 -11.40
CA ARG A 30 12.33 -3.52 -11.20
C ARG A 30 11.96 -3.32 -9.74
N ILE A 31 10.76 -2.79 -9.51
CA ILE A 31 10.25 -2.56 -8.16
C ILE A 31 10.23 -3.83 -7.29
N ASN A 32 9.97 -5.00 -7.89
CA ASN A 32 9.99 -6.27 -7.13
C ASN A 32 11.40 -6.64 -6.65
N LYS A 33 12.45 -6.26 -7.39
CA LYS A 33 13.82 -6.43 -6.93
C LYS A 33 14.11 -5.53 -5.72
N TRP A 34 13.56 -4.32 -5.70
CA TRP A 34 13.69 -3.38 -4.58
C TRP A 34 13.02 -3.86 -3.28
N ILE A 35 11.78 -4.36 -3.35
CA ILE A 35 11.02 -4.72 -2.14
C ILE A 35 11.29 -6.15 -1.65
N PHE A 36 11.59 -7.09 -2.56
CA PHE A 36 11.78 -8.51 -2.23
C PHE A 36 13.26 -8.93 -2.18
N SER A 37 14.21 -7.98 -2.16
CA SER A 37 15.65 -8.28 -2.09
C SER A 37 16.06 -8.95 -0.77
N GLU A 38 15.38 -8.60 0.32
CA GLU A 38 15.72 -9.05 1.67
C GLU A 38 14.42 -9.33 2.45
N ILE A 39 14.48 -10.26 3.41
CA ILE A 39 13.46 -10.65 4.40
C ILE A 39 12.62 -11.89 4.05
N LEU A 40 12.60 -12.85 5.00
CA LEU A 40 11.44 -13.64 5.42
C LEU A 40 11.69 -14.10 6.86
N ASP A 41 11.39 -13.23 7.82
CA ASP A 41 11.25 -13.59 9.23
C ASP A 41 9.76 -13.90 9.50
N ASP A 42 9.46 -14.95 10.26
CA ASP A 42 8.11 -15.28 10.72
C ASP A 42 7.80 -14.72 12.12
N GLU A 43 8.82 -14.29 12.85
CA GLU A 43 8.68 -13.67 14.16
C GLU A 43 8.09 -12.27 14.04
N ASN A 44 7.20 -11.90 14.98
CA ASN A 44 6.61 -10.55 15.11
C ASN A 44 5.84 -10.00 13.90
N ARG A 45 5.38 -10.89 13.01
CA ARG A 45 4.68 -10.50 11.78
C ARG A 45 3.31 -9.86 12.04
N ILE A 46 3.09 -8.70 11.43
CA ILE A 46 1.83 -7.97 11.45
C ILE A 46 0.96 -8.16 10.20
N GLY A 47 1.50 -8.72 9.12
CA GLY A 47 0.77 -9.00 7.89
C GLY A 47 1.66 -9.63 6.83
N HIS A 48 1.15 -9.75 5.61
CA HIS A 48 1.85 -10.30 4.46
C HIS A 48 1.48 -9.51 3.21
N LEU A 49 2.51 -9.04 2.50
CA LEU A 49 2.39 -8.42 1.18
C LEU A 49 2.46 -9.52 0.12
N SER A 50 1.43 -9.60 -0.71
CA SER A 50 1.42 -10.43 -1.92
C SER A 50 1.50 -9.54 -3.15
N SER A 51 2.36 -9.88 -4.10
CA SER A 51 2.41 -9.33 -5.45
C SER A 51 2.71 -10.49 -6.37
N ARG A 52 1.81 -10.94 -7.25
CA ARG A 52 2.01 -12.21 -8.00
C ARG A 52 3.02 -12.10 -9.15
N GLY A 53 4.17 -11.46 -8.92
CA GLY A 53 5.34 -11.44 -9.79
C GLY A 53 5.38 -10.34 -10.85
N SER A 54 4.25 -9.70 -11.17
CA SER A 54 4.23 -8.62 -12.15
C SER A 54 4.77 -7.30 -11.58
N ASN A 55 5.52 -6.59 -12.41
CA ASN A 55 6.05 -5.26 -12.15
C ASN A 55 5.26 -4.18 -12.88
N ASP A 56 4.08 -4.47 -13.42
CA ASP A 56 3.28 -3.54 -14.23
C ASP A 56 1.84 -3.44 -13.71
N PHE A 57 1.03 -2.63 -14.38
CA PHE A 57 -0.37 -2.40 -14.05
C PHE A 57 -1.24 -3.66 -14.25
N GLN A 58 -0.90 -4.57 -15.18
CA GLN A 58 -1.63 -5.84 -15.37
C GLN A 58 -1.71 -6.69 -14.09
N GLY A 59 -0.63 -6.70 -13.29
CA GLY A 59 -0.57 -7.45 -12.04
C GLY A 59 -1.07 -6.69 -10.82
N GLN A 60 -1.52 -5.44 -10.96
CA GLN A 60 -1.84 -4.56 -9.83
C GLN A 60 -2.92 -5.14 -8.90
N SER A 61 -3.94 -5.81 -9.46
CA SER A 61 -5.00 -6.45 -8.67
C SER A 61 -4.51 -7.57 -7.75
N SER A 62 -3.31 -8.09 -8.02
CA SER A 62 -2.65 -9.10 -7.18
C SER A 62 -1.86 -8.50 -6.02
N VAL A 63 -1.57 -7.19 -6.05
CA VAL A 63 -0.88 -6.48 -4.99
C VAL A 63 -1.85 -6.22 -3.84
N ASN A 64 -1.69 -6.96 -2.74
CA ASN A 64 -2.57 -6.80 -1.58
C ASN A 64 -1.85 -7.18 -0.28
N ILE A 65 -2.34 -6.64 0.83
CA ILE A 65 -1.91 -7.00 2.18
C ILE A 65 -2.96 -7.93 2.79
N ASN A 66 -2.53 -9.07 3.33
CA ASN A 66 -3.40 -10.07 3.96
C ASN A 66 -2.65 -10.79 5.08
N ARG A 67 -3.24 -11.82 5.69
CA ARG A 67 -2.62 -12.60 6.79
C ARG A 67 -1.95 -13.89 6.33
N TYR A 68 -1.90 -14.17 5.03
CA TYR A 68 -1.36 -15.42 4.50
C TYR A 68 0.08 -15.65 4.97
N ILE A 69 0.40 -16.90 5.36
CA ILE A 69 1.72 -17.27 5.86
C ILE A 69 2.53 -17.85 4.72
N VAL A 70 3.63 -17.18 4.37
CA VAL A 70 4.67 -17.74 3.51
C VAL A 70 5.83 -18.18 4.40
N LYS A 71 6.12 -19.48 4.39
CA LYS A 71 7.32 -20.03 5.03
C LYS A 71 8.48 -20.04 4.05
N LEU A 72 9.71 -20.08 4.57
CA LEU A 72 10.91 -20.20 3.74
C LEU A 72 10.85 -21.40 2.76
N SER A 73 10.26 -22.52 3.20
CA SER A 73 10.04 -23.72 2.38
C SER A 73 9.19 -23.45 1.13
N ASP A 74 8.30 -22.48 1.18
CA ASP A 74 7.37 -22.17 0.10
C ASP A 74 8.05 -21.43 -1.05
N ARG A 75 9.22 -20.81 -0.85
CA ARG A 75 9.93 -20.02 -1.88
C ARG A 75 10.41 -20.80 -3.10
N SER A 76 10.53 -22.13 -2.98
CA SER A 76 10.78 -22.99 -4.14
C SER A 76 9.69 -22.83 -5.20
N ASN A 77 8.47 -22.51 -4.78
CA ASN A 77 7.35 -22.21 -5.66
C ASN A 77 7.42 -20.77 -6.17
N ARG A 78 7.41 -20.62 -7.50
CA ARG A 78 7.44 -19.33 -8.19
C ARG A 78 6.34 -18.35 -7.74
N ARG A 79 5.20 -18.86 -7.24
CA ARG A 79 4.08 -18.05 -6.74
C ARG A 79 4.41 -17.24 -5.49
N TYR A 80 5.37 -17.69 -4.68
CA TYR A 80 5.77 -17.06 -3.42
C TYR A 80 7.14 -16.38 -3.52
N ARG A 81 7.60 -16.08 -4.74
CA ARG A 81 8.84 -15.31 -4.97
C ARG A 81 8.65 -13.80 -4.82
N SER A 82 7.40 -13.34 -4.87
CA SER A 82 7.02 -11.93 -4.77
C SER A 82 6.04 -11.74 -3.63
N THR A 83 6.45 -12.27 -2.48
CA THR A 83 5.70 -12.23 -1.23
C THR A 83 6.64 -11.88 -0.09
N LEU A 84 6.15 -11.13 0.89
CA LEU A 84 6.93 -10.61 2.00
C LEU A 84 6.10 -10.61 3.28
N ASN A 85 6.64 -11.19 4.36
CA ASN A 85 6.08 -11.00 5.70
C ASN A 85 6.35 -9.55 6.14
N ILE A 86 5.34 -8.90 6.71
CA ILE A 86 5.41 -7.49 7.13
C ILE A 86 5.64 -7.46 8.64
N ASP A 87 6.61 -6.64 9.07
CA ASP A 87 6.93 -6.36 10.46
C ASP A 87 7.23 -4.86 10.64
N LYS A 88 7.66 -4.44 11.83
CA LYS A 88 8.03 -3.03 12.08
C LYS A 88 9.23 -2.56 11.25
N GLN A 89 10.14 -3.46 10.88
CA GLN A 89 11.42 -3.13 10.22
C GLN A 89 11.19 -2.77 8.75
N ASN A 90 10.22 -3.43 8.10
CA ASN A 90 9.95 -3.24 6.68
C ASN A 90 8.65 -2.48 6.36
N LEU A 91 7.82 -2.17 7.36
CA LEU A 91 6.50 -1.55 7.17
C LEU A 91 6.55 -0.33 6.24
N ILE A 92 7.51 0.59 6.44
CA ILE A 92 7.65 1.81 5.61
C ILE A 92 7.94 1.48 4.14
N LYS A 93 8.82 0.51 3.85
CA LYS A 93 9.08 0.10 2.46
C LYS A 93 7.83 -0.53 1.83
N VAL A 94 7.10 -1.33 2.60
CA VAL A 94 5.88 -2.02 2.16
C VAL A 94 4.76 -1.03 1.83
N ILE A 95 4.50 -0.04 2.68
CA ILE A 95 3.43 0.95 2.44
C ILE A 95 3.77 1.84 1.24
N ILE A 96 5.05 2.16 1.00
CA ILE A 96 5.48 2.92 -0.18
C ILE A 96 5.30 2.08 -1.43
N TYR A 97 5.77 0.82 -1.42
CA TYR A 97 5.54 -0.13 -2.51
C TYR A 97 4.05 -0.23 -2.84
N PHE A 98 3.23 -0.45 -1.82
CA PHE A 98 1.80 -0.60 -1.96
C PHE A 98 1.13 0.66 -2.52
N SER A 99 1.52 1.84 -2.02
CA SER A 99 0.96 3.12 -2.47
C SER A 99 1.38 3.45 -3.89
N ALA A 100 2.65 3.25 -4.26
CA ALA A 100 3.11 3.40 -5.64
C ALA A 100 2.33 2.50 -6.60
N ARG A 101 2.03 1.26 -6.18
CA ARG A 101 1.25 0.31 -6.97
C ARG A 101 -0.25 0.62 -7.04
N HIS A 102 -0.81 1.49 -6.21
CA HIS A 102 -2.28 1.66 -6.11
C HIS A 102 -2.80 3.10 -6.18
N CYS A 103 -1.95 4.12 -6.04
CA CYS A 103 -2.40 5.52 -6.13
C CYS A 103 -2.83 5.92 -7.55
N ILE A 104 -2.32 5.23 -8.57
CA ILE A 104 -2.72 5.39 -9.96
C ILE A 104 -3.60 4.19 -10.34
N ALA A 105 -4.78 4.47 -10.88
CA ALA A 105 -5.68 3.42 -11.35
C ALA A 105 -5.14 2.83 -12.67
N ALA A 106 -5.15 1.49 -12.77
CA ALA A 106 -4.87 0.82 -14.03
C ALA A 106 -5.95 1.17 -15.07
N ASP A 107 -5.50 1.55 -16.25
CA ASP A 107 -6.32 1.74 -17.44
C ASP A 107 -5.60 1.18 -18.67
N TRP A 108 -6.20 1.34 -19.84
CA TRP A 108 -5.64 0.82 -21.08
C TRP A 108 -4.41 1.59 -21.57
N LEU A 109 -4.18 2.82 -21.07
CA LEU A 109 -3.03 3.64 -21.43
C LEU A 109 -1.78 3.20 -20.66
N ASN A 110 -1.93 2.91 -19.37
CA ASN A 110 -0.83 2.54 -18.48
C ASN A 110 -0.65 1.03 -18.27
N ASP A 111 -1.49 0.18 -18.89
CA ASP A 111 -1.52 -1.28 -18.67
C ASP A 111 -0.12 -1.95 -18.73
N ARG A 112 0.76 -1.46 -19.60
CA ARG A 112 2.12 -2.01 -19.82
C ARG A 112 3.24 -1.24 -19.12
N ASP A 113 2.91 -0.16 -18.42
CA ASP A 113 3.90 0.67 -17.73
C ASP A 113 4.57 -0.14 -16.62
N GLN A 114 5.89 -0.12 -16.61
CA GLN A 114 6.70 -0.93 -15.70
C GLN A 114 7.10 -0.09 -14.49
N PHE A 115 6.78 -0.59 -13.30
CA PHE A 115 7.26 -0.07 -12.04
C PHE A 115 8.73 -0.44 -11.84
N LEU A 116 9.54 0.57 -11.51
CA LEU A 116 10.99 0.48 -11.45
C LEU A 116 11.50 0.54 -10.01
N TYR A 117 12.78 0.20 -9.85
CA TYR A 117 13.52 0.42 -8.61
C TYR A 117 13.61 1.94 -8.36
N PRO A 118 13.21 2.44 -7.18
CA PRO A 118 13.18 3.87 -6.90
C PRO A 118 14.58 4.44 -6.56
N ASN A 119 14.75 5.74 -6.76
CA ASN A 119 15.87 6.46 -6.15
C ASN A 119 15.68 6.62 -4.63
N ASP A 120 16.72 7.06 -3.92
CA ASP A 120 16.71 7.12 -2.45
C ASP A 120 15.97 8.33 -1.85
N GLY A 121 15.40 9.23 -2.67
CA GLY A 121 14.74 10.45 -2.19
C GLY A 121 13.56 10.21 -1.25
N TRP A 122 12.90 9.05 -1.34
CA TRP A 122 11.80 8.68 -0.44
C TRP A 122 12.26 8.38 0.99
N LYS A 123 13.54 8.04 1.22
CA LYS A 123 14.06 7.63 2.55
C LYS A 123 13.95 8.74 3.59
N THR A 124 14.12 9.99 3.15
CA THR A 124 14.10 11.18 4.00
C THR A 124 12.79 11.97 3.91
N ASP A 125 11.97 11.75 2.89
CA ASP A 125 10.64 12.39 2.77
C ASP A 125 9.63 11.74 3.74
N LYS A 126 9.55 12.32 4.94
CA LYS A 126 8.65 11.84 6.01
C LYS A 126 7.19 12.10 5.73
N GLU A 127 6.86 13.15 4.97
CA GLU A 127 5.48 13.44 4.57
C GLU A 127 4.99 12.41 3.56
N PHE A 128 5.80 12.08 2.54
CA PHE A 128 5.48 11.01 1.60
C PHE A 128 5.33 9.65 2.31
N GLN A 129 6.19 9.35 3.29
CA GLN A 129 6.08 8.14 4.11
C GLN A 129 4.76 8.08 4.89
N SER A 130 4.36 9.18 5.53
CA SER A 130 3.14 9.24 6.33
C SER A 130 1.87 9.24 5.47
N ASP A 131 1.90 9.90 4.31
CA ASP A 131 0.84 9.85 3.29
C ASP A 131 0.64 8.42 2.76
N CYS A 132 1.73 7.71 2.42
CA CYS A 132 1.66 6.31 2.02
C CYS A 132 1.12 5.39 3.13
N LEU A 133 1.39 5.71 4.41
CA LEU A 133 0.88 4.94 5.55
C LEU A 133 -0.63 5.09 5.66
N ALA A 134 -1.13 6.33 5.67
CA ALA A 134 -2.55 6.63 5.71
C ALA A 134 -3.28 5.97 4.53
N PHE A 135 -2.74 6.13 3.32
CA PHE A 135 -3.30 5.52 2.13
C PHE A 135 -3.40 3.99 2.27
N THR A 136 -2.32 3.32 2.69
CA THR A 136 -2.27 1.85 2.79
C THR A 136 -3.23 1.30 3.87
N ILE A 137 -3.35 1.97 5.02
CA ILE A 137 -4.24 1.51 6.11
C ILE A 137 -5.70 1.46 5.65
N PHE A 138 -6.16 2.47 4.92
CA PHE A 138 -7.57 2.58 4.50
C PHE A 138 -7.83 2.13 3.05
N HIS A 139 -6.81 1.67 2.33
CA HIS A 139 -7.01 1.18 0.97
C HIS A 139 -7.73 -0.17 0.93
N SER A 140 -8.60 -0.36 -0.08
CA SER A 140 -9.40 -1.58 -0.24
C SER A 140 -8.61 -2.87 -0.50
N GLN A 141 -7.34 -2.76 -0.91
CA GLN A 141 -6.41 -3.88 -1.10
C GLN A 141 -5.61 -4.22 0.16
N ASN A 142 -5.82 -3.48 1.25
CA ASN A 142 -5.54 -3.99 2.58
C ASN A 142 -6.71 -4.89 3.01
N ARG A 143 -6.47 -6.19 2.99
CA ARG A 143 -7.44 -7.26 3.20
C ARG A 143 -7.15 -8.04 4.48
N ILE A 144 -6.43 -7.42 5.43
CA ILE A 144 -6.33 -7.97 6.79
C ILE A 144 -7.73 -8.21 7.30
N SER A 145 -7.97 -9.34 7.93
CA SER A 145 -9.24 -9.68 8.56
C SER A 145 -8.97 -10.25 9.95
N SER A 146 -9.75 -9.82 10.94
CA SER A 146 -9.70 -10.37 12.29
C SER A 146 -10.15 -11.85 12.35
N GLN A 147 -10.78 -12.35 11.28
CA GLN A 147 -11.14 -13.78 11.15
C GLN A 147 -9.92 -14.67 10.88
N GLU A 148 -8.82 -14.09 10.41
CA GLU A 148 -7.57 -14.80 10.07
C GLU A 148 -6.51 -14.67 11.18
N GLY A 149 -6.86 -14.05 12.32
CA GLY A 149 -6.03 -13.88 13.50
C GLY A 149 -5.98 -12.43 13.99
N ILE A 150 -5.05 -12.13 14.91
CA ILE A 150 -4.93 -10.80 15.54
C ILE A 150 -4.76 -9.71 14.47
N ASN A 151 -5.58 -8.67 14.56
CA ASN A 151 -5.49 -7.50 13.69
C ASN A 151 -4.55 -6.46 14.31
N HIS A 152 -3.40 -6.25 13.67
CA HIS A 152 -2.38 -5.28 14.09
C HIS A 152 -2.51 -3.90 13.40
N TRP A 153 -3.48 -3.73 12.50
CA TRP A 153 -3.57 -2.60 11.57
C TRP A 153 -4.62 -1.55 11.97
N ILE A 154 -5.21 -1.65 13.16
CA ILE A 154 -6.16 -0.65 13.68
C ILE A 154 -5.37 0.60 14.10
N PRO A 155 -5.58 1.76 13.44
CA PRO A 155 -4.78 2.95 13.71
C PRO A 155 -5.32 3.83 14.83
N PHE A 156 -6.40 3.40 15.51
CA PHE A 156 -7.09 4.16 16.53
C PHE A 156 -6.96 3.49 17.89
N THR A 157 -7.11 4.26 18.95
CA THR A 157 -7.35 3.75 20.30
C THR A 157 -8.83 3.44 20.50
N GLU A 158 -9.14 2.61 21.49
CA GLU A 158 -10.51 2.23 21.84
C GLU A 158 -11.39 3.45 22.14
N GLN A 159 -10.80 4.47 22.78
CA GLN A 159 -11.48 5.72 23.13
C GLN A 159 -11.80 6.60 21.92
N GLU A 160 -10.95 6.58 20.88
CA GLU A 160 -11.18 7.39 19.67
C GLU A 160 -12.34 6.88 18.83
N VAL A 161 -12.66 5.59 18.96
CA VAL A 161 -13.70 4.92 18.18
C VAL A 161 -14.86 4.36 19.01
N ASP A 162 -14.93 4.71 20.30
CA ASP A 162 -15.95 4.26 21.24
C ASP A 162 -16.10 2.72 21.28
N ALA A 163 -14.99 2.00 21.19
CA ALA A 163 -14.99 0.55 21.22
C ALA A 163 -15.43 0.03 22.59
N LYS A 164 -16.34 -0.95 22.59
CA LYS A 164 -16.91 -1.55 23.81
C LYS A 164 -15.92 -2.44 24.57
N GLU A 165 -14.94 -2.98 23.86
CA GLU A 165 -13.95 -3.94 24.36
C GLU A 165 -12.55 -3.53 23.94
N ARG A 166 -11.55 -4.07 24.65
CA ARG A 166 -10.14 -3.78 24.40
C ARG A 166 -9.64 -4.43 23.11
N PHE A 167 -8.81 -3.74 22.35
CA PHE A 167 -8.14 -4.32 21.19
C PHE A 167 -7.09 -5.35 21.62
N GLU A 168 -6.96 -6.41 20.84
CA GLU A 168 -5.94 -7.45 21.02
C GLU A 168 -4.54 -6.97 20.64
N SER A 169 -4.43 -5.92 19.84
CA SER A 169 -3.16 -5.31 19.47
C SER A 169 -3.22 -3.80 19.35
N HIS A 170 -2.20 -3.14 19.93
CA HIS A 170 -1.97 -1.70 19.83
C HIS A 170 -0.84 -1.36 18.84
N PHE A 171 -0.36 -2.33 18.06
CA PHE A 171 0.85 -2.20 17.22
C PHE A 171 0.83 -0.93 16.37
N MET A 172 -0.22 -0.70 15.57
CA MET A 172 -0.24 0.45 14.67
C MET A 172 -0.28 1.76 15.46
N THR A 173 -1.07 1.86 16.52
CA THR A 173 -1.09 3.07 17.37
C THR A 173 0.26 3.35 18.04
N ASP A 174 0.98 2.31 18.46
CA ASP A 174 2.31 2.44 19.05
C ASP A 174 3.36 2.78 18.01
N PHE A 175 3.24 2.26 16.78
CA PHE A 175 4.06 2.63 15.63
C PHE A 175 3.87 4.13 15.29
N LEU A 176 2.62 4.58 15.19
CA LEU A 176 2.26 5.97 14.90
C LEU A 176 2.76 6.94 15.96
N LYS A 177 2.81 6.52 17.24
CA LYS A 177 3.32 7.32 18.37
C LYS A 177 4.84 7.25 18.53
N GLY A 178 5.54 6.51 17.67
CA GLY A 178 7.00 6.33 17.74
C GLY A 178 7.49 5.49 18.93
N LYS A 179 6.62 4.68 19.53
CA LYS A 179 6.96 3.88 20.72
C LYS A 179 7.70 2.58 20.40
N LEU A 180 7.70 2.15 19.14
CA LEU A 180 8.33 0.90 18.70
C LEU A 180 9.79 1.06 18.26
N GLY A 181 10.27 2.30 18.17
CA GLY A 181 11.69 2.61 18.03
C GLY A 181 12.45 2.12 19.25
N ASN A 182 13.67 1.62 19.06
CA ASN A 182 14.49 1.17 20.17
C ASN A 182 14.78 2.39 21.05
N LYS A 183 14.19 2.44 22.26
CA LYS A 183 14.80 3.22 23.34
C LYS A 183 16.23 2.69 23.42
N LYS A 184 17.23 3.54 23.23
CA LYS A 184 18.63 3.17 23.46
C LYS A 184 18.69 2.52 24.84
N GLU A 185 18.84 1.19 24.88
CA GLU A 185 19.31 0.55 26.09
C GLU A 185 20.68 1.18 26.37
N GLU A 186 20.91 1.68 27.58
CA GLU A 186 22.15 2.34 28.03
C GLU A 186 23.40 1.44 27.99
N ASN A 187 23.40 0.33 27.25
CA ASN A 187 24.43 -0.71 27.24
C ASN A 187 25.07 -0.97 25.87
N GLN A 188 25.33 0.07 25.07
CA GLN A 188 26.24 -0.06 23.92
C GLN A 188 27.40 0.95 24.02
N LEU A 189 28.18 0.78 25.09
CA LEU A 189 29.60 1.13 25.09
C LEU A 189 30.30 0.11 24.17
N PHE A 190 31.05 0.57 23.16
CA PHE A 190 31.77 -0.17 22.11
C PHE A 190 30.98 -0.53 20.84
N THR A 191 31.06 0.33 19.83
CA THR A 191 31.92 0.13 18.63
C THR A 191 31.87 1.38 17.77
N SER A 192 33.05 1.91 17.47
CA SER A 192 33.26 3.09 16.65
C SER A 192 34.06 2.69 15.42
N SER A 193 33.45 2.76 14.23
CA SER A 193 34.12 3.03 12.95
C SER A 193 33.12 2.99 11.77
N SER A 194 32.87 4.20 11.22
CA SER A 194 32.61 4.57 9.82
C SER A 194 31.59 3.82 8.93
N ASP A 195 30.77 4.68 8.30
CA ASP A 195 30.06 4.57 7.02
C ASP A 195 28.67 3.91 6.98
N GLU A 196 27.69 4.77 6.67
CA GLU A 196 26.26 4.54 6.41
C GLU A 196 25.50 3.72 7.48
N GLN A 197 25.14 4.40 8.57
CA GLN A 197 24.06 3.89 9.42
C GLN A 197 22.80 3.73 8.57
N PRO A 198 22.19 2.52 8.49
CA PRO A 198 20.91 2.37 7.82
C PRO A 198 19.93 3.31 8.52
N THR A 199 19.35 4.26 7.78
CA THR A 199 18.30 5.13 8.31
C THR A 199 17.22 4.23 8.91
N CYS A 200 17.13 4.20 10.25
CA CYS A 200 16.10 3.45 10.94
C CYS A 200 14.74 3.97 10.45
N LEU A 201 13.99 3.14 9.73
CA LEU A 201 12.68 3.51 9.18
C LEU A 201 11.58 3.43 10.24
N ILE A 202 11.89 2.89 11.43
CA ILE A 202 10.96 2.83 12.55
C ILE A 202 10.88 4.24 13.17
N PRO A 203 9.70 4.84 13.30
CA PRO A 203 9.55 6.15 13.93
C PRO A 203 10.01 6.14 15.39
N GLU A 204 10.80 7.14 15.78
CA GLU A 204 11.23 7.38 17.17
C GLU A 204 10.39 8.47 17.86
N ALA A 205 9.53 9.16 17.10
CA ALA A 205 8.64 10.20 17.55
C ALA A 205 7.27 10.05 16.86
N PRO A 206 6.20 10.69 17.37
CA PRO A 206 4.90 10.69 16.72
C PRO A 206 4.99 11.15 15.25
N ILE A 207 4.35 10.39 14.35
CA ILE A 207 4.30 10.72 12.93
C ILE A 207 3.45 11.98 12.73
N SER A 208 3.97 12.93 11.94
CA SER A 208 3.19 14.07 11.46
C SER A 208 2.56 13.72 10.10
N PHE A 209 1.25 13.96 10.00
CA PHE A 209 0.47 13.72 8.79
C PHE A 209 0.21 15.01 8.04
N SER A 210 0.13 14.91 6.72
CA SER A 210 -0.39 15.99 5.90
C SER A 210 -1.90 16.20 6.11
N ALA A 211 -2.42 17.31 5.59
CA ALA A 211 -3.86 17.61 5.67
C ALA A 211 -4.71 16.53 4.98
N GLU A 212 -4.27 16.02 3.83
CA GLU A 212 -4.96 14.98 3.08
C GLU A 212 -4.94 13.64 3.83
N ALA A 213 -3.80 13.26 4.39
CA ALA A 213 -3.69 12.06 5.21
C ALA A 213 -4.54 12.15 6.48
N GLN A 214 -4.55 13.32 7.14
CA GLN A 214 -5.38 13.56 8.32
C GLN A 214 -6.88 13.45 7.99
N ALA A 215 -7.32 14.00 6.84
CA ALA A 215 -8.70 13.87 6.38
C ALA A 215 -9.12 12.40 6.15
N VAL A 216 -8.20 11.56 5.65
CA VAL A 216 -8.42 10.11 5.53
C VAL A 216 -8.57 9.46 6.91
N PHE A 217 -7.72 9.79 7.88
CA PHE A 217 -7.85 9.28 9.26
C PHE A 217 -9.17 9.71 9.91
N ASP A 218 -9.58 10.96 9.73
CA ASP A 218 -10.82 11.47 10.29
C ASP A 218 -12.04 10.78 9.67
N ALA A 219 -12.07 10.60 8.36
CA ALA A 219 -13.12 9.84 7.68
C ALA A 219 -13.14 8.36 8.12
N GLY A 220 -11.95 7.75 8.28
CA GLY A 220 -11.82 6.38 8.78
C GLY A 220 -12.31 6.23 10.22
N LYS A 221 -11.99 7.18 11.09
CA LYS A 221 -12.40 7.19 12.50
C LYS A 221 -13.91 7.24 12.65
N GLU A 222 -14.59 8.11 11.91
CA GLU A 222 -16.07 8.19 11.92
C GLU A 222 -16.71 6.89 11.42
N LEU A 223 -16.10 6.23 10.42
CA LEU A 223 -16.55 4.90 9.97
C LEU A 223 -16.40 3.84 11.08
N TRP A 224 -15.28 3.81 11.81
CA TRP A 224 -15.08 2.88 12.93
C TRP A 224 -16.03 3.15 14.09
N LYS A 225 -16.24 4.42 14.46
CA LYS A 225 -17.23 4.81 15.47
C LYS A 225 -18.61 4.29 15.10
N TYR A 226 -19.04 4.51 13.86
CA TYR A 226 -20.33 4.01 13.39
C TYR A 226 -20.42 2.48 13.46
N TYR A 227 -19.35 1.76 13.10
CA TYR A 227 -19.29 0.32 13.24
C TYR A 227 -19.43 -0.14 14.70
N HIS A 228 -18.81 0.54 15.67
CA HIS A 228 -18.91 0.16 17.09
C HIS A 228 -20.29 0.46 17.71
N THR A 229 -21.16 1.22 17.05
CA THR A 229 -22.56 1.36 17.47
C THR A 229 -23.39 0.10 17.23
N GLN A 230 -22.94 -0.80 16.35
CA GLN A 230 -23.67 -2.04 16.04
C GLN A 230 -23.67 -3.01 17.23
N THR A 231 -24.69 -3.87 17.32
CA THR A 231 -24.89 -4.79 18.46
C THR A 231 -23.71 -5.74 18.65
N ASP A 232 -23.26 -6.36 17.56
CA ASP A 232 -22.24 -7.43 17.54
C ASP A 232 -20.93 -6.95 16.91
N ALA A 233 -20.59 -5.68 17.13
CA ALA A 233 -19.37 -5.08 16.61
C ALA A 233 -18.14 -5.75 17.23
N ASN A 234 -17.32 -6.39 16.40
CA ASN A 234 -16.06 -6.99 16.84
C ASN A 234 -15.04 -5.87 17.14
N PRO A 235 -14.49 -5.77 18.36
CA PRO A 235 -13.49 -4.75 18.70
C PRO A 235 -12.29 -4.77 17.75
N ASN A 236 -11.89 -5.93 17.25
CA ASN A 236 -10.70 -6.11 16.42
C ASN A 236 -10.95 -5.97 14.91
N ALA A 237 -12.13 -5.52 14.48
CA ALA A 237 -12.49 -5.43 13.07
C ALA A 237 -11.53 -4.53 12.27
N SER A 238 -11.08 -5.03 11.12
CA SER A 238 -10.38 -4.25 10.10
C SER A 238 -11.37 -3.48 9.21
N LEU A 239 -10.87 -2.58 8.33
CA LEU A 239 -11.70 -1.98 7.28
C LEU A 239 -12.38 -3.05 6.41
N TYR A 240 -11.66 -4.15 6.12
CA TYR A 240 -12.20 -5.25 5.31
C TYR A 240 -13.36 -5.94 6.02
N ASP A 241 -13.27 -6.16 7.33
CA ASP A 241 -14.34 -6.76 8.14
C ASP A 241 -15.54 -5.83 8.28
N ILE A 242 -15.30 -4.54 8.51
CA ILE A 242 -16.35 -3.50 8.57
C ILE A 242 -17.11 -3.47 7.24
N ARG A 243 -16.39 -3.47 6.12
CA ARG A 243 -17.02 -3.54 4.78
C ARG A 243 -17.82 -4.83 4.60
N ALA A 244 -17.27 -5.98 5.03
CA ALA A 244 -17.96 -7.26 4.94
C ALA A 244 -19.26 -7.27 5.76
N HIS A 245 -19.27 -6.63 6.93
CA HIS A 245 -20.45 -6.52 7.79
C HIS A 245 -21.59 -5.76 7.09
N PHE A 246 -21.33 -4.57 6.55
CA PHE A 246 -22.37 -3.75 5.94
C PHE A 246 -22.74 -4.17 4.50
N GLN A 247 -21.77 -4.68 3.73
CA GLN A 247 -22.02 -5.08 2.33
C GLN A 247 -22.57 -6.51 2.25
N GLY A 248 -22.32 -7.35 3.25
CA GLY A 248 -22.63 -8.77 3.19
C GLY A 248 -21.83 -9.50 2.11
N ARG A 249 -22.15 -10.78 1.93
CA ARG A 249 -21.54 -11.66 0.93
C ARG A 249 -22.64 -12.34 0.11
N ASN A 250 -22.33 -12.65 -1.14
CA ASN A 250 -23.20 -13.46 -2.00
C ASN A 250 -23.06 -14.97 -1.72
N ASP A 251 -23.85 -15.78 -2.41
CA ASP A 251 -23.88 -17.26 -2.27
C ASP A 251 -22.52 -17.95 -2.51
N LYS A 252 -21.58 -17.26 -3.18
CA LYS A 252 -20.21 -17.74 -3.44
C LYS A 252 -19.20 -17.22 -2.41
N GLY A 253 -19.66 -16.56 -1.36
CA GLY A 253 -18.82 -15.94 -0.33
C GLY A 253 -18.10 -14.66 -0.76
N LYS A 254 -18.38 -14.12 -1.95
CA LYS A 254 -17.78 -12.85 -2.41
C LYS A 254 -18.53 -11.68 -1.80
N MET A 255 -17.79 -10.72 -1.25
CA MET A 255 -18.33 -9.47 -0.71
C MET A 255 -19.10 -8.70 -1.78
N ASN A 256 -20.28 -8.18 -1.44
CA ASN A 256 -21.05 -7.36 -2.36
C ASN A 256 -20.40 -5.99 -2.57
N ALA A 257 -20.67 -5.36 -3.71
CA ALA A 257 -20.10 -4.04 -4.01
C ALA A 257 -20.81 -2.88 -3.28
N LYS A 258 -22.07 -3.11 -2.87
CA LYS A 258 -22.97 -2.11 -2.28
C LYS A 258 -23.50 -2.60 -0.94
N SER A 259 -24.00 -1.67 -0.15
CA SER A 259 -24.73 -1.91 1.10
C SER A 259 -26.07 -1.16 1.01
N ASP A 260 -27.09 -1.65 1.70
CA ASP A 260 -28.38 -0.96 1.86
C ASP A 260 -28.36 0.02 3.04
N ASP A 261 -27.30 0.02 3.85
CA ASP A 261 -27.11 1.00 4.93
C ASP A 261 -26.64 2.35 4.35
N ALA A 262 -27.54 3.34 4.40
CA ALA A 262 -27.30 4.67 3.88
C ALA A 262 -26.23 5.45 4.65
N ALA A 263 -26.17 5.29 5.98
CA ALA A 263 -25.22 6.00 6.84
C ALA A 263 -23.79 5.47 6.59
N TYR A 264 -23.62 4.15 6.60
CA TYR A 264 -22.37 3.50 6.21
C TYR A 264 -21.96 3.90 4.79
N THR A 265 -22.90 3.91 3.83
CA THR A 265 -22.60 4.27 2.45
C THR A 265 -22.08 5.70 2.33
N GLY A 266 -22.67 6.65 3.07
CA GLY A 266 -22.17 8.03 3.16
C GLY A 266 -20.74 8.12 3.72
N LEU A 267 -20.49 7.46 4.86
CA LEU A 267 -19.16 7.43 5.50
C LEU A 267 -18.10 6.79 4.59
N MET A 268 -18.44 5.69 3.93
CA MET A 268 -17.56 4.99 3.00
C MET A 268 -17.27 5.82 1.75
N ASN A 269 -18.23 6.59 1.24
CA ASN A 269 -17.99 7.49 0.11
C ASN A 269 -17.08 8.65 0.51
N ASN A 270 -17.30 9.26 1.68
CA ASN A 270 -16.40 10.28 2.22
C ASN A 270 -14.96 9.75 2.38
N LEU A 271 -14.79 8.53 2.90
CA LEU A 271 -13.46 7.91 3.00
C LEU A 271 -12.80 7.71 1.62
N LYS A 272 -13.56 7.25 0.62
CA LYS A 272 -13.06 7.05 -0.75
C LYS A 272 -12.67 8.37 -1.44
N GLU A 273 -13.43 9.44 -1.24
CA GLU A 273 -13.13 10.76 -1.78
C GLU A 273 -11.81 11.29 -1.18
N ASN A 274 -11.65 11.20 0.14
CA ASN A 274 -10.39 11.59 0.79
C ASN A 274 -9.20 10.72 0.36
N LEU A 275 -9.40 9.40 0.18
CA LEU A 275 -8.37 8.51 -0.36
C LEU A 275 -7.97 8.89 -1.79
N LYS A 276 -8.92 9.34 -2.61
CA LYS A 276 -8.63 9.82 -3.97
C LYS A 276 -7.77 11.08 -3.94
N ASN A 277 -8.13 12.05 -3.10
CA ASN A 277 -7.34 13.28 -2.94
C ASN A 277 -5.92 12.98 -2.45
N LEU A 278 -5.79 12.07 -1.48
CA LEU A 278 -4.48 11.61 -1.00
C LEU A 278 -3.69 10.89 -2.10
N ALA A 279 -4.34 10.08 -2.94
CA ALA A 279 -3.70 9.42 -4.07
C ALA A 279 -3.18 10.43 -5.12
N GLU A 280 -3.97 11.47 -5.43
CA GLU A 280 -3.56 12.56 -6.32
C GLU A 280 -2.30 13.27 -5.80
N LYS A 281 -2.18 13.44 -4.47
CA LYS A 281 -0.98 13.97 -3.82
C LYS A 281 0.23 13.03 -3.87
N ILE A 282 0.03 11.73 -3.67
CA ILE A 282 1.08 10.71 -3.72
C ILE A 282 1.64 10.54 -5.14
N THR A 283 0.79 10.64 -6.16
CA THR A 283 1.11 10.40 -7.57
C THR A 283 2.37 11.12 -8.07
N PRO A 284 2.54 12.46 -7.95
CA PRO A 284 3.75 13.13 -8.43
C PRO A 284 5.03 12.65 -7.73
N LYS A 285 4.95 12.19 -6.47
CA LYS A 285 6.10 11.61 -5.75
C LYS A 285 6.50 10.25 -6.29
N VAL A 286 5.54 9.46 -6.79
CA VAL A 286 5.83 8.17 -7.47
C VAL A 286 6.72 8.38 -8.68
N TYR A 287 6.42 9.39 -9.51
CA TYR A 287 7.29 9.77 -10.64
C TYR A 287 8.61 10.38 -10.17
N ALA A 288 8.58 11.31 -9.20
CA ALA A 288 9.79 11.96 -8.69
C ALA A 288 10.80 10.98 -8.08
N TYR A 289 10.33 9.93 -7.42
CA TYR A 289 11.18 8.86 -6.87
C TYR A 289 11.51 7.75 -7.86
N GLY A 290 11.07 7.88 -9.12
CA GLY A 290 11.43 6.97 -10.19
C GLY A 290 10.72 5.61 -10.15
N PHE A 291 9.63 5.48 -9.39
CA PHE A 291 8.82 4.26 -9.42
C PHE A 291 8.15 4.07 -10.77
N LEU A 292 7.83 5.16 -11.47
CA LEU A 292 7.34 5.19 -12.85
C LEU A 292 8.09 6.25 -13.65
N ARG A 293 8.07 6.12 -14.97
CA ARG A 293 8.55 7.16 -15.90
C ARG A 293 7.37 7.91 -16.47
N GLU A 294 7.56 9.21 -16.71
CA GLU A 294 6.61 10.06 -17.45
C GLU A 294 6.55 9.71 -18.95
#